data_AF-A0A9W9J9I5-F1
#
_entry.id   AF-A0A9W9J9I5-F1
#
_cell.length_a   1.000
_cell.length_b   1.000
_cell.length_c   1.000
_cell.angle_alpha   90.00
_cell.angle_beta   90.00
_cell.angle_gamma   90.00
#
_symmetry.space_group_name_H-M   'P 1'
#
loop_
_entity.id
_entity.type
_entity.pdbx_description
1 polymer ?
#
loop_
_entity_poly.entity_id
_entity_poly.type
_entity_poly.pdbx_seq_one_letter_code
_entity_poly.pdbx_strand_id
1 'polypeptide(L)'
;MPHEIRYKHLQILKHLFLQLETQLEKKGHLEWAQWLRFKQYLWWESQPGKFWNWSQRLIETDIRLREVVQREILLKNEYNQLAANPTSNQVELYVYNQELDALNKEYWRLERAYNALEALCPSEPARRAYASVRRDPRLEFFPESE
;
A
#
# COMPACT_ATOMS: atom_id res chain seq x y z
N MET A 1 8.70 -34.46 -18.77
CA MET A 1 7.42 -35.11 -18.39
C MET A 1 7.03 -34.93 -16.91
N PRO A 2 7.92 -34.96 -15.89
CA PRO A 2 7.51 -34.79 -14.47
C PRO A 2 7.05 -33.36 -14.10
N HIS A 3 7.59 -32.34 -14.76
CA HIS A 3 7.31 -30.93 -14.46
C HIS A 3 5.87 -30.49 -14.77
N GLU A 4 5.28 -30.99 -15.87
CA GLU A 4 3.93 -30.60 -16.29
C GLU A 4 2.84 -31.16 -15.36
N ILE A 5 3.03 -32.37 -14.84
CA ILE A 5 2.12 -33.00 -13.89
C ILE A 5 2.11 -32.23 -12.57
N ARG A 6 3.31 -31.90 -12.03
CA ARG A 6 3.45 -31.08 -10.81
C ARG A 6 2.84 -29.69 -10.97
N TYR A 7 2.96 -29.09 -12.16
CA TYR A 7 2.36 -27.78 -12.46
C TYR A 7 0.83 -27.83 -12.48
N LYS A 8 0.22 -28.84 -13.11
CA LYS A 8 -1.24 -29.00 -13.13
C LYS A 8 -1.84 -29.20 -11.73
N HIS A 9 -1.22 -30.03 -10.88
CA HIS A 9 -1.68 -30.21 -9.50
C HIS A 9 -1.58 -28.93 -8.68
N LEU A 10 -0.49 -28.16 -8.85
CA LEU A 10 -0.34 -26.88 -8.17
C LEU A 10 -1.42 -25.87 -8.60
N GLN A 11 -1.80 -25.84 -9.87
CA GLN A 11 -2.88 -24.97 -10.36
C GLN A 11 -4.25 -25.35 -9.79
N ILE A 12 -4.54 -26.65 -9.70
CA ILE A 12 -5.78 -27.15 -9.07
C ILE A 12 -5.83 -26.73 -7.60
N LEU A 13 -4.74 -26.94 -6.86
CA LEU A 13 -4.65 -26.52 -5.46
C LEU A 13 -4.85 -25.01 -5.31
N LYS A 14 -4.18 -24.20 -6.14
CA LYS A 14 -4.37 -22.73 -6.16
C LYS A 14 -5.83 -22.34 -6.32
N HIS A 15 -6.54 -22.99 -7.24
CA HIS A 15 -7.95 -22.72 -7.47
C HIS A 15 -8.82 -23.09 -6.26
N LEU A 16 -8.58 -24.26 -5.65
CA LEU A 16 -9.31 -24.71 -4.47
C LEU A 16 -9.11 -23.77 -3.27
N PHE A 17 -7.87 -23.35 -3.02
CA PHE A 17 -7.56 -22.39 -1.97
C PHE A 17 -8.23 -21.03 -2.20
N LEU A 18 -8.28 -20.55 -3.45
CA LEU A 18 -8.98 -19.31 -3.79
C LEU A 18 -10.50 -19.42 -3.56
N GLN A 19 -11.11 -20.56 -3.92
CA GLN A 19 -12.52 -20.80 -3.64
C GLN A 19 -12.80 -20.83 -2.13
N LEU A 20 -11.94 -21.51 -1.36
CA LEU A 20 -12.06 -21.56 0.10
C LEU A 20 -11.92 -20.18 0.73
N GLU A 21 -10.91 -19.40 0.32
CA GLU A 21 -10.71 -18.01 0.73
C GLU A 21 -11.97 -17.17 0.48
N THR A 22 -12.56 -17.27 -0.71
CA THR A 22 -13.79 -16.54 -1.08
C THR A 22 -14.97 -16.93 -0.20
N GLN A 23 -15.10 -18.22 0.16
CA GLN A 23 -16.17 -18.69 1.04
C GLN A 23 -15.98 -18.22 2.48
N LEU A 24 -14.74 -18.19 2.97
CA LEU A 24 -14.41 -17.66 4.29
C LEU A 24 -14.76 -16.17 4.39
N GLU A 25 -14.38 -15.37 3.39
CA GLU A 25 -14.72 -13.94 3.35
C GLU A 25 -16.24 -13.72 3.32
N LYS A 26 -16.98 -14.47 2.48
CA LYS A 26 -18.44 -14.36 2.39
C LYS A 26 -19.16 -14.67 3.70
N LYS A 27 -18.60 -15.57 4.51
CA LYS A 27 -19.14 -15.94 5.83
C LYS A 27 -18.68 -15.02 6.96
N GLY A 28 -17.86 -14.01 6.65
CA GLY A 28 -17.30 -13.09 7.65
C GLY A 28 -16.09 -13.65 8.42
N HIS A 29 -15.57 -14.81 8.05
CA HIS A 29 -14.36 -15.40 8.65
C HIS A 29 -13.09 -14.80 8.04
N LEU A 30 -12.95 -13.47 8.15
CA LEU A 30 -11.88 -12.71 7.51
C LEU A 30 -10.49 -13.06 8.06
N GLU A 31 -10.42 -13.35 9.36
CA GLU A 31 -9.23 -13.86 10.05
C GLU A 31 -8.69 -15.16 9.43
N TRP A 32 -9.57 -16.14 9.24
CA TRP A 32 -9.21 -17.40 8.58
C TRP A 32 -8.82 -17.20 7.12
N ALA A 33 -9.46 -16.26 6.42
CA ALA A 33 -9.07 -15.90 5.06
C ALA A 33 -7.65 -15.30 5.03
N GLN A 34 -7.31 -14.43 5.97
CA GLN A 34 -5.95 -13.86 6.09
C GLN A 34 -4.91 -14.91 6.45
N TRP A 35 -5.20 -15.76 7.43
CA TRP A 35 -4.32 -16.88 7.79
C TRP A 35 -4.06 -17.79 6.59
N LEU A 36 -5.09 -18.10 5.80
CA LEU A 36 -4.97 -18.94 4.61
C LEU A 36 -4.09 -18.28 3.54
N ARG A 37 -4.22 -16.97 3.33
CA ARG A 37 -3.34 -16.21 2.41
C ARG A 37 -1.90 -16.24 2.87
N PHE A 38 -1.65 -16.11 4.16
CA PHE A 38 -0.32 -16.21 4.74
C PHE A 38 0.28 -17.60 4.52
N LYS A 39 -0.48 -18.68 4.73
CA LYS A 39 -0.01 -20.04 4.41
C LYS A 39 0.27 -20.23 2.93
N GLN A 40 -0.60 -19.73 2.04
CA GLN A 40 -0.37 -19.75 0.59
C GLN A 40 0.91 -18.99 0.21
N TYR A 41 1.17 -17.83 0.83
CA TYR A 41 2.42 -17.08 0.65
C TYR A 41 3.62 -17.93 1.05
N LEU A 42 3.63 -18.52 2.26
CA LEU A 42 4.75 -19.34 2.73
C LEU A 42 5.00 -20.58 1.86
N TRP A 43 3.94 -21.20 1.32
CA TRP A 43 4.07 -22.42 0.53
C TRP A 43 4.43 -22.18 -0.94
N TRP A 44 4.04 -21.06 -1.51
CA TRP A 44 4.19 -20.80 -2.95
C TRP A 44 5.13 -19.67 -3.31
N GLU A 45 5.49 -18.81 -2.35
CA GLU A 45 6.43 -17.74 -2.63
C GLU A 45 7.84 -18.31 -2.78
N SER A 46 8.42 -18.07 -3.94
CA SER A 46 9.78 -18.53 -4.27
C SER A 46 10.82 -17.45 -3.99
N GLN A 47 10.40 -16.19 -3.85
CA GLN A 47 11.28 -15.03 -3.78
C GLN A 47 10.84 -14.06 -2.67
N PRO A 48 10.96 -14.45 -1.39
CA PRO A 48 10.54 -13.63 -0.25
C PRO A 48 11.24 -12.26 -0.20
N GLY A 49 12.49 -12.17 -0.68
CA GLY A 49 13.22 -10.90 -0.77
C GLY A 49 12.58 -9.88 -1.71
N LYS A 50 11.91 -10.31 -2.79
CA LYS A 50 11.17 -9.42 -3.69
C LYS A 50 9.94 -8.84 -3.01
N PHE A 51 9.22 -9.67 -2.27
CA PHE A 51 8.06 -9.22 -1.49
C PHE A 51 8.49 -8.20 -0.43
N TRP A 52 9.54 -8.48 0.32
CA TRP A 52 10.06 -7.57 1.34
C TRP A 52 10.45 -6.21 0.77
N ASN A 53 11.23 -6.19 -0.32
CA ASN A 53 11.62 -4.95 -1.00
C ASN A 53 10.39 -4.19 -1.52
N TRP A 54 9.43 -4.89 -2.13
CA TRP A 54 8.17 -4.30 -2.56
C TRP A 54 7.42 -3.64 -1.40
N SER A 55 7.24 -4.33 -0.27
CA SER A 55 6.53 -3.80 0.89
C SER A 55 7.23 -2.60 1.51
N GLN A 56 8.57 -2.64 1.60
CA GLN A 56 9.36 -1.51 2.11
C GLN A 56 9.18 -0.28 1.23
N ARG A 57 9.32 -0.43 -0.09
CA ARG A 57 9.14 0.68 -1.04
C ARG A 57 7.72 1.25 -1.00
N LEU A 58 6.71 0.40 -0.83
CA LEU A 58 5.32 0.85 -0.69
C LEU A 58 5.14 1.70 0.57
N ILE A 59 5.67 1.24 1.71
CA ILE A 59 5.62 1.96 3.00
C ILE A 59 6.39 3.28 2.92
N GLU A 60 7.62 3.26 2.39
CA GLU A 60 8.44 4.47 2.21
C GLU A 60 7.73 5.50 1.32
N THR A 61 7.06 5.06 0.26
CA THR A 61 6.31 5.95 -0.63
C THR A 61 5.08 6.52 0.08
N ASP A 62 4.37 5.72 0.87
CA ASP A 62 3.24 6.18 1.71
C ASP A 62 3.67 7.23 2.74
N ILE A 63 4.80 7.00 3.42
CA ILE A 63 5.37 7.95 4.38
C ILE A 63 5.67 9.28 3.69
N ARG A 64 6.36 9.26 2.54
CA ARG A 64 6.67 10.48 1.79
C ARG A 64 5.42 11.21 1.31
N LEU A 65 4.38 10.49 0.89
CA LEU A 65 3.09 11.10 0.55
C LEU A 65 2.50 11.87 1.74
N ARG A 66 2.54 11.28 2.94
CA ARG A 66 2.08 11.94 4.17
C ARG A 66 2.93 13.16 4.51
N GLU A 67 4.26 13.07 4.38
CA GLU A 67 5.17 14.19 4.63
C GLU A 67 4.87 15.38 3.69
N VAL A 68 4.65 15.12 2.40
CA VAL A 68 4.29 16.15 1.42
C VAL A 68 2.98 16.84 1.80
N VAL A 69 1.94 16.09 2.15
CA VAL A 69 0.65 16.64 2.56
C VAL A 69 0.77 17.43 3.86
N GLN A 70 1.52 16.93 4.85
CA GLN A 70 1.76 17.64 6.10
C GLN A 70 2.49 18.96 5.88
N ARG A 71 3.52 18.96 5.02
CA ARG A 71 4.26 20.18 4.66
C ARG A 71 3.35 21.17 3.93
N GLU A 72 2.52 20.70 3.00
CA GLU A 72 1.56 21.54 2.29
C GLU A 72 0.57 22.22 3.26
N ILE A 73 0.03 21.47 4.22
CA ILE A 73 -0.88 22.00 5.25
C ILE A 73 -0.19 23.08 6.08
N LEU A 74 1.05 22.82 6.53
CA LEU A 74 1.84 23.78 7.30
C LEU A 74 2.04 25.08 6.51
N LEU A 75 2.51 24.98 5.26
CA LEU A 75 2.78 26.14 4.40
C LEU A 75 1.51 26.93 4.09
N LYS A 76 0.37 26.27 3.87
CA LYS A 76 -0.92 26.95 3.67
C LYS A 76 -1.32 27.74 4.92
N ASN A 77 -1.09 27.19 6.10
CA ASN A 77 -1.36 27.90 7.35
C ASN A 77 -0.45 29.12 7.53
N GLU A 78 0.85 28.97 7.30
CA GLU A 78 1.84 30.07 7.37
C GLU A 78 1.55 31.15 6.33
N TYR A 79 1.24 30.77 5.09
CA TYR A 79 0.84 31.67 4.01
C TYR A 79 -0.39 32.51 4.40
N ASN A 80 -1.44 31.86 4.93
CA ASN A 80 -2.67 32.55 5.31
C ASN A 80 -2.45 33.55 6.45
N GLN A 81 -1.62 33.18 7.44
CA GLN A 81 -1.23 34.10 8.53
C GLN A 81 -0.45 35.30 7.99
N LEU A 82 0.49 35.06 7.07
CA LEU A 82 1.30 36.11 6.46
C LEU A 82 0.46 37.02 5.55
N ALA A 83 -0.49 36.46 4.80
CA ALA A 83 -1.37 37.20 3.90
C ALA A 83 -2.38 38.09 4.65
N ALA A 84 -2.78 37.67 5.86
CA ALA A 84 -3.65 38.48 6.73
C ALA A 84 -2.94 39.71 7.33
N ASN A 85 -1.60 39.74 7.32
CA ASN A 85 -0.83 40.86 7.84
C ASN A 85 -0.78 42.00 6.81
N PRO A 86 -1.18 43.24 7.16
CA PRO A 86 -1.20 44.38 6.22
C PRO A 86 0.21 44.82 5.77
N THR A 87 1.26 44.40 6.48
CA THR A 87 2.68 44.66 6.14
C THR A 87 3.33 43.48 5.38
N SER A 88 2.53 42.53 4.91
CA SER A 88 2.99 41.30 4.27
C SER A 88 3.99 41.56 3.14
N ASN A 89 5.11 40.83 3.17
CA ASN A 89 6.11 40.89 2.12
C ASN A 89 5.66 40.03 0.92
N GLN A 90 5.33 40.68 -0.20
CA GLN A 90 4.92 39.99 -1.43
C GLN A 90 5.96 38.99 -1.95
N VAL A 91 7.26 39.24 -1.71
CA VAL A 91 8.33 38.32 -2.09
C VAL A 91 8.22 37.01 -1.30
N GLU A 92 7.91 37.10 -0.01
CA GLU A 92 7.79 35.95 0.86
C GLU A 92 6.56 35.11 0.50
N LEU A 93 5.41 35.76 0.25
CA LEU A 93 4.21 35.09 -0.27
C LEU A 93 4.47 34.39 -1.63
N TYR A 94 5.29 34.97 -2.49
CA TYR A 94 5.69 34.36 -3.75
C TYR A 94 6.53 33.09 -3.54
N VAL A 95 7.45 33.10 -2.58
CA VAL A 95 8.26 31.91 -2.21
C VAL A 95 7.37 30.78 -1.71
N TYR A 96 6.40 31.07 -0.83
CA TYR A 96 5.43 30.07 -0.37
C TYR A 96 4.64 29.45 -1.54
N ASN A 97 4.18 30.26 -2.48
CA ASN A 97 3.47 29.77 -3.67
C ASN A 97 4.35 28.85 -4.53
N GLN A 98 5.63 29.18 -4.72
CA GLN A 98 6.55 28.30 -5.44
C GLN A 98 6.73 26.95 -4.74
N GLU A 99 6.85 26.95 -3.41
CA GLU A 99 6.98 25.70 -2.65
C GLU A 99 5.70 24.87 -2.73
N LEU A 100 4.53 25.49 -2.62
CA LEU A 100 3.24 24.82 -2.79
C LEU A 100 3.09 24.17 -4.18
N ASP A 101 3.50 24.87 -5.24
CA ASP A 101 3.51 24.31 -6.60
C ASP A 101 4.47 23.12 -6.74
N ALA A 102 5.63 23.19 -6.08
CA ALA A 102 6.60 22.10 -6.06
C ALA A 102 6.05 20.87 -5.33
N LEU A 103 5.42 21.07 -4.16
CA LEU A 103 4.79 20.00 -3.38
C LEU A 103 3.63 19.34 -4.12
N ASN A 104 2.80 20.12 -4.82
CA ASN A 104 1.72 19.56 -5.64
C ASN A 104 2.28 18.66 -6.76
N LYS A 105 3.34 19.09 -7.46
CA LYS A 105 4.01 18.26 -8.47
C LYS A 105 4.59 16.98 -7.87
N GLU A 106 5.21 17.09 -6.71
CA GLU A 106 5.80 15.95 -6.00
C GLU A 106 4.74 14.96 -5.52
N TYR A 107 3.61 15.46 -5.00
CA TYR A 107 2.47 14.64 -4.62
C TYR A 107 2.00 13.75 -5.78
N TRP A 108 1.69 14.34 -6.94
CA TRP A 108 1.23 13.59 -8.11
C TRP A 108 2.31 12.66 -8.69
N ARG A 109 3.60 12.97 -8.48
CA ARG A 109 4.68 12.06 -8.86
C ARG A 109 4.72 10.84 -7.94
N LEU A 110 4.63 11.05 -6.63
CA LEU A 110 4.63 9.98 -5.63
C LEU A 110 3.37 9.13 -5.69
N GLU A 111 2.20 9.72 -5.91
CA GLU A 111 0.93 8.99 -6.01
C GLU A 111 0.94 8.04 -7.22
N ARG A 112 1.40 8.52 -8.38
CA ARG A 112 1.59 7.65 -9.56
C ARG A 112 2.61 6.55 -9.30
N ALA A 113 3.69 6.84 -8.59
CA ALA A 113 4.68 5.83 -8.21
C ALA A 113 4.10 4.79 -7.23
N TYR A 114 3.28 5.22 -6.28
CA TYR A 114 2.55 4.35 -5.35
C TYR A 114 1.61 3.41 -6.09
N ASN A 115 0.77 3.95 -6.98
CA ASN A 115 -0.16 3.17 -7.79
C ASN A 115 0.58 2.15 -8.68
N ALA A 116 1.71 2.55 -9.27
CA ALA A 116 2.55 1.65 -10.05
C ALA A 116 3.18 0.53 -9.18
N LEU A 117 3.63 0.86 -7.96
CA LEU A 117 4.15 -0.13 -7.01
C LEU A 117 3.07 -1.13 -6.58
N GLU A 118 1.87 -0.65 -6.26
CA GLU A 118 0.74 -1.49 -5.85
C GLU A 118 0.38 -2.52 -6.94
N ALA A 119 0.35 -2.09 -8.21
CA ALA A 119 0.10 -2.96 -9.36
C ALA A 119 1.18 -4.03 -9.58
N LEU A 120 2.41 -3.80 -9.09
CA LEU A 120 3.57 -4.68 -9.27
C LEU A 120 3.81 -5.61 -8.06
N CYS A 121 2.81 -5.84 -7.21
CA CYS A 121 2.95 -6.77 -6.09
C CYS A 121 3.45 -8.14 -6.58
N PRO A 122 4.59 -8.64 -6.08
CA PRO A 122 5.23 -9.85 -6.62
C PRO A 122 4.51 -11.15 -6.23
N SER A 123 3.55 -11.07 -5.30
CA SER A 123 2.90 -12.24 -4.71
C SER A 123 1.39 -12.11 -4.70
N GLU A 124 0.71 -13.01 -5.41
CA GLU A 124 -0.76 -13.01 -5.51
C GLU A 124 -1.48 -13.18 -4.15
N PRO A 125 -1.09 -14.13 -3.27
CA PRO A 125 -1.70 -14.23 -1.94
C PRO A 125 -1.49 -12.96 -1.10
N ALA A 126 -0.30 -12.37 -1.16
CA ALA A 126 0.00 -11.15 -0.41
C ALA A 126 -0.74 -9.93 -0.96
N ARG A 127 -0.90 -9.82 -2.29
CA ARG A 127 -1.71 -8.81 -2.95
C ARG A 127 -3.16 -8.85 -2.45
N ARG A 128 -3.75 -10.05 -2.37
CA ARG A 128 -5.11 -10.23 -1.83
C ARG A 128 -5.18 -9.89 -0.33
N ALA A 129 -4.18 -10.31 0.45
CA ALA A 129 -4.10 -9.99 1.87
C ALA A 129 -4.10 -8.47 2.09
N TYR A 130 -3.21 -7.77 1.39
CA TYR A 130 -3.09 -6.31 1.39
C TYR A 130 -4.40 -5.63 0.95
N ALA A 131 -5.01 -6.08 -0.15
CA ALA A 131 -6.27 -5.50 -0.64
C ALA A 131 -7.43 -5.65 0.36
N SER A 132 -7.51 -6.77 1.07
CA SER A 132 -8.55 -6.96 2.10
C SER A 132 -8.33 -6.07 3.31
N VAL A 133 -7.08 -5.88 3.76
CA VAL A 133 -6.77 -4.93 4.86
C VAL A 133 -7.05 -3.48 4.44
N ARG A 134 -6.76 -3.10 3.19
CA ARG A 134 -7.10 -1.77 2.66
C ARG A 134 -8.61 -1.51 2.64
N ARG A 135 -9.42 -2.55 2.43
CA ARG A 135 -10.89 -2.45 2.47
C ARG A 135 -11.43 -2.37 3.90
N ASP A 136 -10.87 -3.15 4.81
CA ASP A 136 -11.23 -3.12 6.23
C ASP A 136 -9.97 -3.14 7.11
N PRO A 137 -9.53 -1.97 7.61
CA PRO A 137 -8.31 -1.85 8.41
C PRO A 137 -8.36 -2.60 9.74
N ARG A 138 -9.53 -3.04 10.21
CA ARG A 138 -9.68 -3.82 11.44
C ARG A 138 -9.14 -5.25 11.30
N LEU A 139 -8.74 -5.64 10.09
CA LEU A 139 -8.15 -6.95 9.78
C LEU A 139 -6.64 -7.03 10.00
N GLU A 140 -6.06 -6.09 10.76
CA GLU A 140 -4.67 -6.19 11.23
C GLU A 140 -4.50 -7.48 12.04
N PHE A 141 -3.95 -8.50 11.39
CA PHE A 141 -3.76 -9.81 11.98
C PHE A 141 -2.42 -9.84 12.72
N PHE A 142 -2.48 -9.83 14.06
CA PHE A 142 -1.46 -10.43 14.90
C PHE A 142 -2.02 -11.78 15.36
N PRO A 143 -1.49 -12.93 14.93
CA PRO A 143 -1.68 -14.13 15.72
C PRO A 143 -0.90 -13.91 17.01
N GLU A 144 -1.60 -13.73 18.14
CA GLU A 144 -0.99 -13.97 19.43
C GLU A 144 -0.45 -15.41 19.40
N SER A 145 0.87 -15.52 19.40
CA SER A 145 1.55 -16.79 19.60
C SER A 145 1.36 -17.16 21.07
N GLU A 146 0.43 -18.06 21.35
CA GLU A 146 0.48 -18.91 22.56
C GLU A 146 1.61 -19.95 22.46
#